data_AF-A0A934DEW4-F1
#
_entry.id   AF-A0A934DEW4-F1
#
_cell.length_a   1.000
_cell.length_b   1.000
_cell.length_c   1.000
_cell.angle_alpha   90.00
_cell.angle_beta   90.00
_cell.angle_gamma   90.00
#
_symmetry.space_group_name_H-M   'P 1'
#
loop_
_entity.id
_entity.type
_entity.pdbx_description
1 polymer ?
#
loop_
_entity_poly.entity_id
_entity_poly.type
_entity_poly.pdbx_seq_one_letter_code
_entity_poly.pdbx_strand_id
1 'polypeptide(L)'
;MESVAIGYSGGVDSTLLMKVAVDVLGRNAVAMIGRSETYPTREFEEAVRLAETVGVRYVVVDTEETDILKFQENPVNRCYFCKSELFGKLDAIAEREGLRWIADGTITDDIGDFRPGMKAKSENNVRSPLLEAGFSKADVRELSKHLALPTWDKPAFACLSSRFPYGTSITKENLTKVDNAETFLRDEGFRFFRVRFHDERTARIEVGKEEIARLMDDKLRERLVARLKELSFTYMTLDLQGYRTGSMNEVIPVEVKLQFSP
;
A
#
# COMPACT_ATOMS: atom_id res chain seq x y z
N MET A 1 7.86 24.45 -8.34
CA MET A 1 6.60 24.01 -7.71
C MET A 1 6.12 24.99 -6.62
N GLU A 2 6.98 25.72 -5.91
CA GLU A 2 6.61 26.73 -4.86
C GLU A 2 5.94 26.14 -3.60
N SER A 3 4.83 25.39 -3.73
CA SER A 3 4.17 24.63 -2.66
C SER A 3 3.60 23.31 -3.17
N VAL A 4 3.57 22.28 -2.31
CA VAL A 4 3.19 20.91 -2.70
C VAL A 4 2.54 20.12 -1.57
N ALA A 5 1.44 19.44 -1.89
CA ALA A 5 0.86 18.34 -1.14
C ALA A 5 1.44 17.01 -1.64
N ILE A 6 1.97 16.18 -0.75
CA ILE A 6 2.66 14.93 -1.12
C ILE A 6 1.81 13.77 -0.66
N GLY A 7 1.30 12.96 -1.58
CA GLY A 7 0.67 11.68 -1.26
C GLY A 7 1.70 10.75 -0.62
N TYR A 8 1.66 10.67 0.71
CA TYR A 8 2.68 10.00 1.51
C TYR A 8 2.13 8.71 2.12
N SER A 9 2.86 7.62 1.89
CA SER A 9 2.47 6.25 2.28
C SER A 9 3.50 5.56 3.18
N GLY A 10 4.55 6.25 3.65
CA GLY A 10 5.62 5.61 4.43
C GLY A 10 6.42 4.52 3.68
N GLY A 11 6.19 4.37 2.37
CA GLY A 11 7.01 3.56 1.48
C GLY A 11 8.29 4.30 1.11
N VAL A 12 9.29 3.58 0.60
CA VAL A 12 10.61 4.17 0.28
C VAL A 12 10.51 5.35 -0.70
N ASP A 13 9.69 5.23 -1.75
CA ASP A 13 9.58 6.25 -2.80
C ASP A 13 8.89 7.53 -2.27
N SER A 14 7.76 7.37 -1.58
CA SER A 14 7.02 8.50 -1.01
C SER A 14 7.77 9.15 0.16
N THR A 15 8.57 8.39 0.92
CA THR A 15 9.44 8.94 1.98
C THR A 15 10.55 9.80 1.38
N LEU A 16 11.22 9.32 0.32
CA LEU A 16 12.26 10.09 -0.34
C LEU A 16 11.70 11.40 -0.91
N LEU A 17 10.58 11.32 -1.62
CA LEU A 17 9.91 12.50 -2.17
C LEU A 17 9.52 13.50 -1.07
N MET A 18 8.93 13.00 0.03
CA MET A 18 8.61 13.82 1.19
C MET A 18 9.83 14.54 1.75
N LYS A 19 10.94 13.81 1.97
CA LYS A 19 12.18 14.38 2.52
C LYS A 19 12.75 15.47 1.62
N VAL A 20 12.88 15.18 0.32
CA VAL A 20 13.43 16.14 -0.65
C VAL A 20 12.56 17.38 -0.77
N ALA A 21 11.23 17.22 -0.81
CA ALA A 21 10.32 18.35 -0.90
C ALA A 21 10.41 19.26 0.34
N VAL A 22 10.53 18.68 1.54
CA VAL A 22 10.72 19.45 2.78
C VAL A 22 12.08 20.14 2.81
N ASP A 23 13.15 19.49 2.35
CA ASP A 23 14.47 20.11 2.28
C ASP A 23 14.52 21.29 1.32
N VAL A 24 13.78 21.22 0.20
CA VAL A 24 13.77 22.25 -0.84
C VAL A 24 12.76 23.37 -0.57
N LEU A 25 11.56 23.03 -0.06
CA LEU A 25 10.43 23.95 0.06
C LEU A 25 10.08 24.31 1.51
N GLY A 26 10.68 23.64 2.49
CA GLY A 26 10.41 23.84 3.92
C GLY A 26 8.93 23.67 4.25
N ARG A 27 8.32 24.71 4.84
CA ARG A 27 6.91 24.73 5.29
C ARG A 27 5.89 24.65 4.16
N ASN A 28 6.32 24.86 2.92
CA ASN A 28 5.45 24.79 1.74
C ASN A 28 5.30 23.36 1.21
N ALA A 29 5.93 22.38 1.85
CA ALA A 29 5.69 20.95 1.61
C ALA A 29 4.85 20.37 2.75
N VAL A 30 3.75 19.70 2.40
CA VAL A 30 2.86 19.03 3.35
C VAL A 30 2.71 17.57 2.95
N ALA A 31 2.99 16.66 3.88
CA ALA A 31 2.74 15.23 3.67
C ALA A 31 1.27 14.91 3.94
N MET A 32 0.58 14.27 3.00
CA MET A 32 -0.81 13.85 3.18
C MET A 32 -0.88 12.33 3.25
N ILE A 33 -1.35 11.82 4.39
CA ILE A 33 -1.35 10.39 4.71
C ILE A 33 -2.77 9.87 4.60
N GLY A 34 -3.02 9.03 3.59
CA GLY A 34 -4.31 8.36 3.45
C GLY A 34 -4.55 7.38 4.60
N ARG A 35 -5.75 7.41 5.18
CA ARG A 35 -6.22 6.45 6.17
C ARG A 35 -7.56 5.87 5.71
N SER A 36 -7.61 4.55 5.57
CA SER A 36 -8.82 3.79 5.27
C SER A 36 -8.64 2.35 5.71
N GLU A 37 -9.71 1.58 5.66
CA GLU A 37 -9.70 0.15 5.97
C GLU A 37 -8.88 -0.66 4.95
N THR A 38 -8.55 -0.10 3.78
CA THR A 38 -7.72 -0.79 2.78
C THR A 38 -6.23 -0.64 3.07
N TYR A 39 -5.87 0.30 3.94
CA TYR A 39 -4.51 0.60 4.34
C TYR A 39 -4.22 0.00 5.72
N PRO A 40 -3.26 -0.95 5.84
CA PRO A 40 -3.04 -1.66 7.08
C PRO A 40 -2.60 -0.72 8.19
N THR A 41 -3.16 -0.96 9.36
CA THR A 41 -3.05 -0.09 10.52
C THR A 41 -1.59 0.18 10.88
N ARG A 42 -0.75 -0.87 10.88
CA ARG A 42 0.69 -0.75 11.18
C ARG A 42 1.45 0.12 10.18
N GLU A 43 1.10 0.06 8.90
CA GLU A 43 1.75 0.88 7.87
C GLU A 43 1.37 2.36 7.99
N PHE A 44 0.12 2.65 8.37
CA PHE A 44 -0.33 4.00 8.71
C PHE A 44 0.42 4.56 9.92
N GLU A 45 0.45 3.80 11.02
CA GLU A 45 1.15 4.22 12.23
C GLU A 45 2.65 4.45 11.98
N GLU A 46 3.31 3.58 11.21
CA GLU A 46 4.71 3.75 10.83
C GLU A 46 4.93 5.00 9.97
N ALA A 47 4.05 5.26 9.00
CA ALA A 47 4.13 6.45 8.17
C ALA A 47 4.01 7.73 9.01
N VAL A 48 3.03 7.80 9.91
CA VAL A 48 2.84 8.93 10.85
C VAL A 48 4.07 9.14 11.72
N ARG A 49 4.54 8.08 12.41
CA ARG A 49 5.74 8.16 13.27
C ARG A 49 6.96 8.66 12.50
N LEU A 50 7.13 8.24 11.25
CA LEU A 50 8.24 8.68 10.42
C LEU A 50 8.10 10.15 10.01
N ALA A 51 6.89 10.61 9.65
CA ALA A 51 6.65 12.02 9.36
C ALA A 51 6.96 12.91 10.58
N GLU A 52 6.54 12.50 11.77
CA GLU A 52 6.85 13.15 13.04
C GLU A 52 8.36 13.18 13.31
N THR A 53 9.04 12.04 13.14
CA THR A 53 10.50 11.92 13.39
C THR A 53 11.32 12.81 12.45
N VAL A 54 10.90 12.92 11.19
CA VAL A 54 11.56 13.79 10.20
C VAL A 54 11.20 15.26 10.41
N GLY A 55 10.17 15.56 11.23
CA GLY A 55 9.72 16.93 11.50
C GLY A 55 8.90 17.54 10.36
N VAL A 56 8.20 16.70 9.59
CA VAL A 56 7.39 17.13 8.45
C VAL A 56 6.00 17.52 8.90
N ARG A 57 5.47 18.64 8.38
CA ARG A 57 4.05 18.97 8.53
C ARG A 57 3.24 17.94 7.76
N TYR A 58 2.34 17.22 8.43
CA TYR A 58 1.47 16.25 7.78
C TYR A 58 -0.01 16.46 8.10
N VAL A 59 -0.86 15.96 7.21
CA VAL A 59 -2.32 15.92 7.35
C VAL A 59 -2.77 14.48 7.13
N VAL A 60 -3.60 13.96 8.04
CA VAL A 60 -4.27 12.67 7.85
C VAL A 60 -5.51 12.90 7.00
N VAL A 61 -5.66 12.08 5.96
CA VAL A 61 -6.74 12.16 4.99
C VAL A 61 -7.54 10.87 5.09
N ASP A 62 -8.69 10.95 5.75
CA ASP A 62 -9.63 9.84 5.80
C ASP A 62 -10.23 9.61 4.42
N THR A 63 -10.13 8.39 3.90
CA THR A 63 -10.75 7.94 2.65
C THR A 63 -11.78 6.85 2.94
N GLU A 64 -12.89 6.84 2.19
CA GLU A 64 -14.01 5.94 2.37
C GLU A 64 -14.22 5.07 1.11
N GLU A 65 -13.14 4.57 0.50
CA GLU A 65 -13.25 3.81 -0.75
C GLU A 65 -14.03 2.52 -0.57
N THR A 66 -14.07 1.98 0.64
CA THR A 66 -14.92 0.85 0.99
C THR A 66 -16.40 1.17 0.97
N ASP A 67 -16.81 2.44 0.94
CA ASP A 67 -18.21 2.85 0.83
C ASP A 67 -18.61 3.03 -0.66
N ILE A 68 -17.63 2.97 -1.58
CA ILE A 68 -17.86 2.98 -3.03
C ILE A 68 -18.22 1.58 -3.50
N LEU A 69 -19.46 1.39 -3.98
CA LEU A 69 -19.96 0.09 -4.47
C LEU A 69 -19.03 -0.55 -5.52
N LYS A 70 -18.56 0.23 -6.50
CA LYS A 70 -17.64 -0.26 -7.55
C LYS A 70 -16.28 -0.71 -7.02
N PHE A 71 -15.84 -0.19 -5.88
CA PHE A 71 -14.63 -0.65 -5.22
C PHE A 71 -14.88 -1.95 -4.45
N GLN A 72 -16.01 -2.03 -3.74
CA GLN A 72 -16.43 -3.23 -3.01
C GLN A 72 -16.56 -4.45 -3.91
N GLU A 73 -17.04 -4.28 -5.15
CA GLU A 73 -17.12 -5.36 -6.16
C GLU A 73 -15.75 -5.94 -6.55
N ASN A 74 -14.65 -5.29 -6.13
CA ASN A 74 -13.27 -5.69 -6.40
C ASN A 74 -12.99 -6.02 -7.87
N PRO A 75 -13.36 -5.14 -8.82
CA PRO A 75 -13.05 -5.35 -10.22
C PRO A 75 -11.54 -5.22 -10.45
N VAL A 76 -11.08 -5.66 -11.62
CA VAL A 76 -9.66 -5.55 -12.03
C VAL A 76 -9.12 -4.13 -11.94
N ASN A 77 -9.98 -3.13 -12.13
CA ASN A 77 -9.67 -1.71 -12.04
C ASN A 77 -10.01 -1.08 -10.67
N ARG A 78 -10.18 -1.83 -9.57
CA ARG A 78 -10.49 -1.25 -8.24
C ARG A 78 -9.55 -0.11 -7.81
N CYS A 79 -8.27 -0.21 -8.20
CA CYS A 79 -7.25 0.78 -7.87
C CYS A 79 -7.52 2.15 -8.52
N TYR A 80 -8.25 2.19 -9.63
CA TYR A 80 -8.73 3.44 -10.22
C TYR A 80 -9.70 4.14 -9.27
N PHE A 81 -10.75 3.46 -8.81
CA PHE A 81 -11.75 4.07 -7.92
C PHE A 81 -11.14 4.56 -6.60
N CYS A 82 -10.30 3.74 -5.97
CA CYS A 82 -9.57 4.11 -4.76
C CYS A 82 -8.67 5.33 -4.97
N LYS A 83 -7.91 5.39 -6.07
CA LYS A 83 -7.04 6.55 -6.36
C LYS A 83 -7.83 7.80 -6.74
N SER A 84 -8.92 7.67 -7.51
CA SER A 84 -9.78 8.81 -7.85
C SER A 84 -10.35 9.47 -6.61
N GLU A 85 -10.81 8.68 -5.63
CA GLU A 85 -11.27 9.24 -4.36
C GLU A 85 -10.14 9.90 -3.57
N LEU A 86 -9.02 9.20 -3.40
CA LEU A 86 -7.86 9.74 -2.68
C LEU A 86 -7.45 11.08 -3.28
N PHE A 87 -7.24 11.16 -4.59
CA PHE A 87 -6.80 12.41 -5.23
C PHE A 87 -7.85 13.51 -5.14
N GLY A 88 -9.15 13.20 -5.27
CA GLY A 88 -10.20 14.19 -5.04
C GLY A 88 -10.17 14.79 -3.62
N LYS A 89 -9.87 13.97 -2.61
CA LYS A 89 -9.70 14.44 -1.22
C LYS A 89 -8.41 15.22 -1.02
N LEU A 90 -7.31 14.78 -1.62
CA LEU A 90 -6.04 15.51 -1.58
C LEU A 90 -6.18 16.89 -2.22
N ASP A 91 -6.91 16.99 -3.33
CA ASP A 91 -7.17 18.25 -4.04
C ASP A 91 -7.96 19.24 -3.18
N ALA A 92 -9.07 18.79 -2.59
CA ALA A 92 -9.87 19.61 -1.68
C ALA A 92 -9.06 20.13 -0.47
N ILE A 93 -8.12 19.33 0.06
CA ILE A 93 -7.24 19.77 1.15
C ILE A 93 -6.16 20.71 0.64
N ALA A 94 -5.56 20.43 -0.52
CA ALA A 94 -4.55 21.27 -1.14
C ALA A 94 -5.11 22.68 -1.42
N GLU A 95 -6.32 22.79 -1.95
CA GLU A 95 -7.01 24.08 -2.16
C GLU A 95 -7.19 24.85 -0.84
N ARG A 96 -7.68 24.18 0.21
CA ARG A 96 -7.88 24.78 1.53
C ARG A 96 -6.58 25.24 2.19
N GLU A 97 -5.48 24.55 1.93
CA GLU A 97 -4.14 24.83 2.46
C GLU A 97 -3.33 25.80 1.56
N GLY A 98 -3.86 26.20 0.41
CA GLY A 98 -3.16 27.06 -0.55
C GLY A 98 -1.95 26.38 -1.22
N LEU A 99 -1.98 25.06 -1.34
CA LEU A 99 -0.93 24.27 -1.98
C LEU A 99 -1.19 24.16 -3.48
N ARG A 100 -0.22 24.56 -4.31
CA ARG A 100 -0.40 24.66 -5.77
C ARG A 100 -0.39 23.30 -6.47
N TRP A 101 0.32 22.33 -5.93
CA TRP A 101 0.54 21.04 -6.59
C TRP A 101 0.25 19.88 -5.66
N ILE A 102 -0.21 18.78 -6.25
CA ILE A 102 -0.22 17.47 -5.61
C ILE A 102 0.87 16.62 -6.28
N ALA A 103 1.67 15.92 -5.49
CA ALA A 103 2.72 15.05 -5.98
C ALA A 103 2.65 13.65 -5.37
N ASP A 104 3.09 12.64 -6.12
CA ASP A 104 3.19 11.26 -5.64
C ASP A 104 4.55 10.61 -5.97
N GLY A 105 4.84 9.51 -5.27
CA GLY A 105 6.12 8.81 -5.36
C GLY A 105 6.27 7.85 -6.54
N THR A 106 5.62 8.10 -7.68
CA THR A 106 5.78 7.23 -8.87
C THR A 106 7.20 7.30 -9.42
N ILE A 107 7.75 6.16 -9.84
CA ILE A 107 9.11 6.00 -10.38
C ILE A 107 9.10 5.32 -11.76
N THR A 108 10.26 5.20 -12.42
CA THR A 108 10.36 4.60 -13.77
C THR A 108 10.03 3.12 -13.82
N ASP A 109 10.33 2.35 -12.77
CA ASP A 109 9.96 0.94 -12.62
C ASP A 109 8.43 0.70 -12.58
N ASP A 110 7.65 1.76 -12.37
CA ASP A 110 6.19 1.69 -12.35
C ASP A 110 5.57 1.77 -13.77
N ILE A 111 6.37 2.11 -14.79
CA ILE A 111 5.94 2.22 -16.19
C ILE A 111 5.72 0.81 -16.77
N GLY A 112 4.61 0.61 -17.48
CA GLY A 112 4.29 -0.67 -18.15
C GLY A 112 3.66 -1.73 -17.23
N ASP A 113 3.54 -1.47 -15.93
CA ASP A 113 2.78 -2.30 -15.00
C ASP A 113 1.26 -2.07 -15.16
N PHE A 114 0.44 -3.07 -14.85
CA PHE A 114 -1.02 -2.97 -14.86
C PHE A 114 -1.47 -2.03 -13.73
N ARG A 115 -1.58 -0.74 -14.03
CA ARG A 115 -1.86 0.30 -13.02
C ARG A 115 -3.02 1.21 -13.43
N PRO A 116 -4.27 0.73 -13.27
CA PRO A 116 -5.48 1.54 -13.46
C PRO A 116 -5.46 2.87 -12.65
N GLY A 117 -4.74 2.90 -11.53
CA GLY A 117 -4.57 4.11 -10.71
C GLY A 117 -3.76 5.24 -11.37
N MET A 118 -2.99 4.97 -12.43
CA MET A 118 -2.28 6.01 -13.18
C MET A 118 -3.25 6.92 -13.95
N LYS A 119 -4.36 6.37 -14.45
CA LYS A 119 -5.41 7.16 -15.11
C LYS A 119 -6.02 8.20 -14.17
N ALA A 120 -6.28 7.81 -12.92
CA ALA A 120 -6.78 8.75 -11.91
C ALA A 120 -5.79 9.89 -11.63
N LYS A 121 -4.47 9.65 -11.70
CA LYS A 121 -3.45 10.71 -11.54
C LYS A 121 -3.53 11.75 -12.64
N SER A 122 -3.57 11.30 -13.89
CA SER A 122 -3.64 12.19 -15.05
C SER A 122 -4.90 13.07 -15.04
N GLU A 123 -6.02 12.53 -14.55
CA GLU A 123 -7.29 13.26 -14.44
C GLU A 123 -7.29 14.29 -13.30
N ASN A 124 -6.48 14.10 -12.26
CA ASN A 124 -6.40 14.99 -11.08
C ASN A 124 -5.14 15.88 -11.09
N ASN A 125 -4.46 16.04 -12.23
CA ASN A 125 -3.27 16.88 -12.39
C ASN A 125 -2.16 16.62 -11.34
N VAL A 126 -2.02 15.35 -10.92
CA VAL A 126 -1.01 14.92 -9.94
C VAL A 126 0.35 14.79 -10.63
N ARG A 127 1.37 15.38 -10.03
CA ARG A 127 2.76 15.33 -10.52
C ARG A 127 3.49 14.11 -9.94
N SER A 128 4.49 13.62 -10.64
CA SER A 128 5.33 12.51 -10.18
C SER A 128 6.80 12.90 -10.29
N PRO A 129 7.34 13.74 -9.38
CA PRO A 129 8.66 14.34 -9.56
C PRO A 129 9.81 13.33 -9.70
N LEU A 130 9.71 12.16 -9.03
CA LEU A 130 10.72 11.10 -9.15
C LEU A 130 10.73 10.49 -10.56
N LEU A 131 9.56 10.14 -11.08
CA LEU A 131 9.38 9.68 -12.46
C LEU A 131 9.83 10.74 -13.48
N GLU A 132 9.43 12.00 -13.29
CA GLU A 132 9.81 13.13 -14.16
C GLU A 132 11.33 13.37 -14.19
N ALA A 133 12.03 13.04 -13.10
CA ALA A 133 13.49 13.09 -13.00
C ALA A 133 14.19 11.79 -13.43
N GLY A 134 13.44 10.76 -13.86
CA GLY A 134 13.99 9.49 -14.33
C GLY A 134 14.47 8.54 -13.23
N PHE A 135 14.05 8.73 -11.98
CA PHE A 135 14.50 7.88 -10.87
C PHE A 135 13.95 6.46 -11.00
N SER A 136 14.85 5.49 -10.95
CA SER A 136 14.55 4.07 -10.74
C SER A 136 14.47 3.70 -9.27
N LYS A 137 14.05 2.47 -8.98
CA LYS A 137 14.02 1.94 -7.61
C LYS A 137 15.41 1.90 -6.98
N ALA A 138 16.45 1.64 -7.79
CA ALA A 138 17.83 1.61 -7.33
C ALA A 138 18.26 3.01 -6.87
N ASP A 139 18.00 4.03 -7.69
CA ASP A 139 18.33 5.44 -7.38
C ASP A 139 17.62 5.90 -6.11
N VAL A 140 16.34 5.55 -5.97
CA VAL A 140 15.55 5.89 -4.77
C VAL A 140 16.17 5.26 -3.53
N ARG A 141 16.55 3.98 -3.57
CA ARG A 141 17.15 3.28 -2.41
C ARG A 141 18.52 3.85 -2.07
N GLU A 142 19.35 4.13 -3.08
CA GLU A 142 20.68 4.71 -2.90
C GLU A 142 20.59 6.09 -2.23
N LEU A 143 19.77 6.98 -2.78
CA LEU A 143 19.59 8.32 -2.22
C LEU A 143 18.93 8.28 -0.85
N SER A 144 17.94 7.42 -0.63
CA SER A 144 17.32 7.23 0.68
C SER A 144 18.34 6.78 1.73
N LYS A 145 19.26 5.88 1.36
CA LYS A 145 20.34 5.43 2.23
C LYS A 145 21.34 6.56 2.52
N HIS A 146 21.70 7.35 1.50
CA HIS A 146 22.58 8.51 1.67
C HIS A 146 21.99 9.55 2.64
N LEU A 147 20.67 9.76 2.57
CA LEU A 147 19.91 10.64 3.46
C LEU A 147 19.58 9.99 4.83
N ALA A 148 20.11 8.80 5.11
CA ALA A 148 19.88 8.03 6.33
C ALA A 148 18.38 7.78 6.64
N LEU A 149 17.53 7.68 5.61
CA LEU A 149 16.11 7.40 5.78
C LEU A 149 15.91 5.94 6.18
N PRO A 150 15.18 5.63 7.27
CA PRO A 150 15.04 4.25 7.77
C PRO A 150 14.27 3.34 6.81
N THR A 151 13.54 3.90 5.84
CA THR A 151 12.76 3.15 4.84
C THR A 151 13.57 2.68 3.64
N TRP A 152 14.88 2.96 3.58
CA TRP A 152 15.73 2.63 2.42
C TRP A 152 15.71 1.15 2.02
N ASP A 153 15.60 0.22 2.98
CA ASP A 153 15.43 -1.23 2.75
C ASP A 153 14.04 -1.75 3.13
N LYS A 154 13.06 -0.86 3.27
CA LYS A 154 11.68 -1.27 3.55
C LYS A 154 11.13 -2.03 2.33
N PRO A 155 10.60 -3.26 2.51
CA PRO A 155 9.95 -3.98 1.42
C PRO A 155 8.78 -3.21 0.84
N ALA A 156 8.48 -3.45 -0.44
CA ALA A 156 7.30 -2.88 -1.06
C ALA A 156 6.04 -3.39 -0.37
N PHE A 157 5.24 -2.44 0.14
CA PHE A 157 3.95 -2.70 0.70
C PHE A 157 2.85 -2.64 -0.39
N ALA A 158 1.76 -3.38 -0.21
CA ALA A 158 0.60 -3.36 -1.11
C ALA A 158 -0.68 -3.34 -0.28
N CYS A 159 -1.71 -2.58 -0.68
CA CYS A 159 -2.97 -2.46 0.08
C CYS A 159 -3.61 -3.82 0.42
N LEU A 160 -4.41 -3.84 1.48
CA LEU A 160 -5.09 -5.05 1.97
C LEU A 160 -6.03 -5.65 0.92
N SER A 161 -6.61 -4.83 0.03
CA SER A 161 -7.44 -5.31 -1.09
C SER A 161 -6.72 -6.30 -2.01
N SER A 162 -5.39 -6.29 -2.07
CA SER A 162 -4.63 -7.29 -2.82
C SER A 162 -4.67 -8.69 -2.21
N ARG A 163 -5.23 -8.88 -1.02
CA ARG A 163 -5.41 -10.20 -0.37
C ARG A 163 -6.66 -10.92 -0.85
N PHE A 164 -7.50 -10.24 -1.63
CA PHE A 164 -8.79 -10.72 -2.10
C PHE A 164 -8.70 -11.07 -3.60
N PRO A 165 -9.16 -12.25 -4.03
CA PRO A 165 -9.38 -12.55 -5.43
C PRO A 165 -10.28 -11.50 -6.08
N TYR A 166 -10.01 -11.16 -7.34
CA TYR A 166 -10.88 -10.25 -8.09
C TYR A 166 -12.31 -10.79 -8.14
N GLY A 167 -13.29 -9.90 -7.99
CA GLY A 167 -14.70 -10.25 -7.87
C GLY A 167 -15.14 -10.67 -6.46
N THR A 168 -14.22 -10.98 -5.53
CA THR A 168 -14.55 -11.17 -4.13
C THR A 168 -14.85 -9.83 -3.49
N SER A 169 -16.03 -9.70 -2.87
CA SER A 169 -16.47 -8.46 -2.24
C SER A 169 -15.49 -8.01 -1.16
N ILE A 170 -15.08 -6.74 -1.20
CA ILE A 170 -14.23 -6.10 -0.20
C ILE A 170 -15.13 -5.31 0.75
N THR A 171 -15.05 -5.62 2.05
CA THR A 171 -15.83 -4.97 3.10
C THR A 171 -14.92 -4.53 4.25
N LYS A 172 -15.35 -3.57 5.06
CA LYS A 172 -14.60 -3.14 6.25
C LYS A 172 -14.30 -4.30 7.20
N GLU A 173 -15.27 -5.22 7.35
CA GLU A 173 -15.15 -6.40 8.20
C GLU A 173 -14.05 -7.36 7.71
N ASN A 174 -14.08 -7.74 6.43
CA ASN A 174 -13.11 -8.69 5.91
C ASN A 174 -11.70 -8.09 5.77
N LEU A 175 -11.58 -6.78 5.51
CA LEU A 175 -10.31 -6.06 5.57
C LEU A 175 -9.72 -6.06 6.98
N THR A 176 -10.54 -5.74 7.99
CA THR A 176 -10.14 -5.75 9.41
C THR A 176 -9.69 -7.13 9.85
N LYS A 177 -10.41 -8.17 9.41
CA LYS A 177 -10.06 -9.57 9.66
C LYS A 177 -8.68 -9.94 9.07
N VAL A 178 -8.39 -9.51 7.85
CA VAL A 178 -7.08 -9.73 7.20
C VAL A 178 -5.97 -8.91 7.85
N ASP A 179 -6.20 -7.64 8.18
CA ASP A 179 -5.20 -6.77 8.83
C ASP A 179 -4.78 -7.34 10.19
N ASN A 180 -5.74 -7.81 10.98
CA ASN A 180 -5.47 -8.44 12.28
C ASN A 180 -4.69 -9.75 12.15
N ALA A 181 -4.94 -10.52 11.09
CA ALA A 181 -4.20 -11.75 10.82
C ALA A 181 -2.75 -11.46 10.38
N GLU A 182 -2.55 -10.46 9.53
CA GLU A 182 -1.23 -10.01 9.08
C GLU A 182 -0.44 -9.32 10.20
N THR A 183 -1.11 -8.60 11.09
CA THR A 183 -0.50 -8.01 12.29
C THR A 183 0.09 -9.10 13.19
N PHE A 184 -0.63 -10.22 13.38
CA PHE A 184 -0.09 -11.34 14.15
C PHE A 184 1.20 -11.92 13.52
N LEU A 185 1.21 -12.13 12.20
CA LEU A 185 2.42 -12.63 11.51
C LEU A 185 3.58 -11.64 11.64
N ARG A 186 3.31 -10.34 11.56
CA ARG A 186 4.31 -9.29 11.80
C ARG A 186 4.87 -9.37 13.22
N ASP A 187 4.00 -9.48 14.22
CA ASP A 187 4.38 -9.51 15.64
C ASP A 187 5.18 -10.80 15.98
N GLU A 188 4.92 -11.91 15.27
CA GLU A 188 5.75 -13.13 15.31
C GLU A 188 7.06 -13.00 14.50
N GLY A 189 7.34 -11.84 13.92
CA GLY A 189 8.60 -11.52 13.25
C GLY A 189 8.75 -12.11 11.85
N PHE A 190 7.66 -12.38 11.13
CA PHE A 190 7.75 -12.71 9.70
C PHE A 190 8.11 -11.46 8.90
N ARG A 191 9.05 -11.57 7.94
CA ARG A 191 9.46 -10.42 7.10
C ARG A 191 8.60 -10.28 5.85
N PHE A 192 8.34 -11.40 5.18
CA PHE A 192 7.50 -11.44 3.98
C PHE A 192 6.28 -12.31 4.27
N PHE A 193 5.10 -11.72 4.26
CA PHE A 193 3.87 -12.47 4.52
C PHE A 193 2.65 -11.86 3.85
N ARG A 194 1.65 -12.70 3.57
CA ARG A 194 0.29 -12.31 3.19
C ARG A 194 -0.71 -13.28 3.78
N VAL A 195 -1.86 -12.78 4.23
CA VAL A 195 -3.02 -13.61 4.55
C VAL A 195 -4.07 -13.38 3.47
N ARG A 196 -4.13 -14.29 2.50
CA ARG A 196 -5.10 -14.24 1.40
C ARG A 196 -6.47 -14.70 1.90
N PHE A 197 -7.47 -13.89 1.62
CA PHE A 197 -8.87 -14.18 1.90
C PHE A 197 -9.45 -14.91 0.69
N HIS A 198 -9.77 -16.20 0.80
CA HIS A 198 -10.44 -16.94 -0.27
C HIS A 198 -11.96 -16.84 -0.16
N ASP A 199 -12.45 -17.06 1.05
CA ASP A 199 -13.85 -16.96 1.44
C ASP A 199 -13.94 -16.62 2.94
N GLU A 200 -15.16 -16.44 3.45
CA GLU A 200 -15.42 -16.09 4.86
C GLU A 200 -14.77 -17.01 5.89
N ARG A 201 -14.44 -18.25 5.51
CA ARG A 201 -13.91 -19.29 6.39
C ARG A 201 -12.49 -19.71 6.04
N THR A 202 -11.93 -19.33 4.90
CA THR A 202 -10.65 -19.84 4.41
C THR A 202 -9.59 -18.75 4.29
N ALA A 203 -8.53 -18.88 5.10
CA ALA A 203 -7.31 -18.10 4.98
C ALA A 203 -6.21 -18.93 4.30
N ARG A 204 -5.57 -18.37 3.27
CA ARG A 204 -4.32 -18.91 2.71
C ARG A 204 -3.15 -18.02 3.09
N ILE A 205 -2.22 -18.59 3.83
CA ILE A 205 -1.04 -17.91 4.36
C ILE A 205 0.07 -18.06 3.33
N GLU A 206 0.70 -16.95 2.96
CA GLU A 206 1.95 -16.90 2.22
C GLU A 206 3.01 -16.33 3.17
N VAL A 207 4.16 -16.98 3.30
CA VAL A 207 5.33 -16.44 4.03
C VAL A 207 6.58 -16.52 3.16
N GLY A 208 7.65 -15.80 3.49
CA GLY A 208 8.94 -15.93 2.81
C GLY A 208 9.36 -17.40 2.71
N LYS A 209 9.95 -17.82 1.58
CA LYS A 209 10.29 -19.23 1.34
C LYS A 209 11.17 -19.82 2.45
N GLU A 210 12.17 -19.06 2.88
CA GLU A 210 13.06 -19.41 3.99
C GLU A 210 12.34 -19.43 5.35
N GLU A 211 11.18 -18.78 5.45
CA GLU A 211 10.38 -18.66 6.68
C GLU A 211 9.32 -19.77 6.78
N ILE A 212 9.06 -20.53 5.72
CA ILE A 212 8.06 -21.62 5.70
C ILE A 212 8.35 -22.64 6.81
N ALA A 213 9.62 -23.01 7.00
CA ALA A 213 10.02 -23.99 8.00
C ALA A 213 9.66 -23.54 9.43
N ARG A 214 9.55 -22.24 9.70
CA ARG A 214 9.15 -21.70 11.01
C ARG A 214 7.74 -22.15 11.39
N LEU A 215 6.84 -22.28 10.43
CA LEU A 215 5.46 -22.72 10.66
C LEU A 215 5.33 -24.19 11.06
N MET A 216 6.43 -24.96 10.99
CA MET A 216 6.48 -26.33 11.49
C MET A 216 6.69 -26.40 13.00
N ASP A 217 7.12 -25.31 13.65
CA ASP A 217 7.16 -25.22 15.12
C ASP A 217 5.75 -25.31 15.70
N ASP A 218 5.53 -26.27 16.60
CA ASP A 218 4.21 -26.56 17.14
C ASP A 218 3.65 -25.38 17.94
N LYS A 219 4.49 -24.71 18.75
CA LYS A 219 4.04 -23.59 19.58
C LYS A 219 3.60 -22.40 18.73
N LEU A 220 4.36 -22.05 17.71
CA LEU A 220 3.99 -20.99 16.77
C LEU A 220 2.72 -21.36 16.01
N ARG A 221 2.63 -22.60 15.51
CA ARG A 221 1.46 -23.07 14.76
C ARG A 221 0.20 -23.05 15.60
N GLU A 222 0.26 -23.47 16.86
CA GLU A 222 -0.87 -23.42 17.79
C GLU A 222 -1.35 -21.99 18.04
N ARG A 223 -0.44 -21.03 18.29
CA ARG A 223 -0.80 -19.62 18.46
C ARG A 223 -1.43 -19.04 17.19
N LEU A 224 -0.84 -19.33 16.03
CA LEU A 224 -1.37 -18.87 14.74
C LEU A 224 -2.76 -19.43 14.46
N VAL A 225 -2.98 -20.72 14.70
CA VAL A 225 -4.31 -21.36 14.55
C VAL A 225 -5.32 -20.75 15.52
N ALA A 226 -4.96 -20.56 16.79
CA ALA A 226 -5.83 -19.93 17.78
C ALA A 226 -6.23 -18.52 17.31
N ARG A 227 -5.25 -17.71 16.90
CA ARG A 227 -5.50 -16.35 16.43
C ARG A 227 -6.40 -16.31 15.20
N LEU A 228 -6.17 -17.17 14.20
CA LEU A 228 -7.01 -17.19 13.00
C LEU A 228 -8.42 -17.71 13.28
N LYS A 229 -8.60 -18.61 14.27
CA LYS A 229 -9.93 -19.04 14.73
C LYS A 229 -10.70 -17.93 15.43
N GLU A 230 -10.04 -17.13 16.27
CA GLU A 230 -10.65 -15.93 16.89
C GLU A 230 -11.16 -14.94 15.84
N LEU A 231 -10.44 -14.86 14.71
CA LEU A 231 -10.83 -14.05 13.57
C LEU A 231 -11.90 -14.72 12.69
N SER A 232 -12.50 -15.84 13.12
CA SER A 232 -13.53 -16.59 12.42
C SER A 232 -13.07 -17.27 11.11
N PHE A 233 -11.78 -17.59 10.96
CA PHE A 233 -11.36 -18.55 9.94
C PHE A 233 -11.55 -19.99 10.44
N THR A 234 -12.10 -20.86 9.59
CA THR A 234 -12.25 -22.31 9.86
C THR A 234 -11.08 -23.10 9.29
N TYR A 235 -10.67 -22.73 8.07
CA TYR A 235 -9.61 -23.40 7.33
C TYR A 235 -8.42 -22.47 7.17
N MET A 236 -7.24 -22.95 7.58
CA MET A 236 -5.98 -22.24 7.43
C MET A 236 -5.06 -23.09 6.56
N THR A 237 -4.66 -22.54 5.42
CA THR A 237 -3.79 -23.24 4.46
C THR A 237 -2.48 -22.47 4.31
N LEU A 238 -1.43 -23.16 3.91
CA LEU A 238 -0.14 -22.57 3.56
C LEU A 238 0.06 -22.69 2.05
N ASP A 239 0.40 -21.59 1.40
CA ASP A 239 0.85 -21.64 0.01
C ASP A 239 2.25 -22.22 -0.07
N LEU A 240 2.39 -23.39 -0.71
CA LEU A 240 3.65 -24.10 -0.83
C LEU A 240 4.68 -23.35 -1.69
N GLN A 241 4.26 -22.41 -2.52
CA GLN A 241 5.19 -21.54 -3.27
C GLN A 241 5.75 -20.40 -2.40
N GLY A 242 5.15 -20.16 -1.24
CA GLY A 242 5.46 -19.03 -0.36
C GLY A 242 5.02 -17.68 -0.95
N TYR A 243 5.52 -16.61 -0.35
CA TYR A 243 5.27 -15.23 -0.74
C TYR A 243 5.83 -14.91 -2.12
N ARG A 244 5.01 -14.32 -2.99
CA ARG A 244 5.38 -13.86 -4.33
C ARG A 244 4.67 -12.55 -4.67
N THR A 245 5.38 -11.64 -5.32
CA THR A 245 4.79 -10.40 -5.86
C THR A 245 3.87 -10.74 -7.04
N GLY A 246 2.65 -10.19 -7.04
CA GLY A 246 1.70 -10.39 -8.14
C GLY A 246 1.00 -11.76 -8.18
N SER A 247 1.05 -12.58 -7.12
CA SER A 247 0.42 -13.91 -7.10
C SER A 247 -1.08 -13.92 -7.43
N MET A 248 -1.80 -12.84 -7.11
CA MET A 248 -3.23 -12.71 -7.43
C MET A 248 -3.51 -12.31 -8.89
N ASN A 249 -2.49 -11.91 -9.66
CA ASN A 249 -2.64 -11.49 -11.06
C ASN A 249 -2.49 -12.67 -12.04
N GLU A 250 -2.13 -13.86 -11.56
CA GLU A 250 -1.93 -15.05 -12.39
C GLU A 250 -3.22 -15.52 -13.05
N VAL A 251 -4.36 -15.28 -12.39
CA VAL A 251 -5.69 -15.66 -12.87
C VAL A 251 -6.32 -14.63 -13.83
N ILE A 252 -5.72 -13.45 -14.00
CA ILE A 252 -6.23 -12.43 -14.92
C ILE A 252 -5.81 -12.79 -16.36
N PRO A 253 -6.75 -12.92 -17.32
CA PRO A 253 -6.43 -13.11 -18.73
C PRO A 253 -5.55 -11.97 -19.29
N VAL A 254 -4.66 -12.29 -20.23
CA VAL A 254 -3.71 -11.33 -20.80
C VAL A 254 -4.44 -10.17 -21.49
N GLU A 255 -5.57 -10.45 -22.12
CA GLU A 255 -6.41 -9.48 -22.83
C GLU A 255 -6.93 -8.39 -21.90
N VAL A 256 -7.26 -8.75 -20.65
CA VAL A 256 -7.74 -7.82 -19.62
C VAL A 256 -6.58 -6.97 -19.08
N LYS A 257 -5.36 -7.54 -18.98
CA LYS A 257 -4.17 -6.77 -18.56
C LYS A 257 -3.85 -5.67 -19.58
N LEU A 258 -3.91 -6.01 -20.87
CA LEU A 258 -3.62 -5.07 -21.96
C LEU A 258 -4.59 -3.88 -22.05
N GLN A 259 -5.83 -4.02 -21.53
CA GLN A 259 -6.81 -2.92 -21.51
C GLN A 259 -6.45 -1.77 -20.54
N PHE A 260 -5.55 -2.01 -19.58
CA PHE A 260 -5.16 -1.02 -18.57
C PHE A 260 -3.65 -0.86 -18.42
N SER A 261 -2.87 -1.39 -19.37
CA SER A 261 -1.46 -1.03 -19.54
C SER A 261 -1.40 0.29 -20.34
N PRO A 262 -0.64 1.29 -19.86
CA PRO A 262 -0.53 2.60 -20.52
C PRO A 262 0.18 2.53 -21.88
#